data_AF-A0A1C5WDZ3-F1
#
_entry.id   AF-A0A1C5WDZ3-F1
#
_cell.length_a   1.000
_cell.length_b   1.000
_cell.length_c   1.000
_cell.angle_alpha   90.00
_cell.angle_beta   90.00
_cell.angle_gamma   90.00
#
_symmetry.space_group_name_H-M   'P 1'
#
loop_
_entity.id
_entity.type
_entity.pdbx_description
1 polymer ?
#
loop_
_entity_poly.entity_id
_entity_poly.type
_entity_poly.pdbx_seq_one_letter_code
_entity_poly.pdbx_strand_id
1 'polypeptide(L)'
;MSEKLYKDIIMICKGWYSENYDNAFEALNAYYHRNNKDIHESSLTHDGVIDFYLIPTMEWVFKNGYGSYRVYFNKTTDRLCRICNAYNSYIMGLCNGMIVFLHSLDIKGIDENTGKSYWIIDMSEYKEDVI
;
A
#
# COMPACT_ATOMS: atom_id res chain seq x y z
N MET A 1 7.18 -11.59 -5.07
CA MET A 1 7.84 -10.44 -4.41
C MET A 1 8.31 -10.86 -3.03
N SER A 2 9.38 -10.24 -2.52
CA SER A 2 9.87 -10.50 -1.15
C SER A 2 8.99 -9.80 -0.11
N GLU A 3 9.00 -10.31 1.12
CA GLU A 3 8.29 -9.69 2.24
C GLU A 3 8.71 -8.23 2.45
N LYS A 4 10.02 -7.96 2.39
CA LYS A 4 10.58 -6.61 2.46
C LYS A 4 9.94 -5.65 1.44
N LEU A 5 9.72 -6.11 0.21
CA LEU A 5 9.11 -5.28 -0.83
C LEU A 5 7.68 -4.89 -0.45
N TYR A 6 6.84 -5.81 0.02
CA TYR A 6 5.47 -5.46 0.45
C TYR A 6 5.47 -4.42 1.58
N LYS A 7 6.41 -4.55 2.52
CA LYS A 7 6.57 -3.58 3.60
C LYS A 7 6.99 -2.21 3.07
N ASP A 8 7.97 -2.14 2.16
CA ASP A 8 8.36 -0.90 1.49
C ASP A 8 7.16 -0.21 0.80
N ILE A 9 6.32 -0.97 0.07
CA ILE A 9 5.12 -0.43 -0.60
C ILE A 9 4.12 0.14 0.41
N ILE A 10 3.86 -0.55 1.52
CA ILE A 10 2.97 -0.07 2.59
C ILE A 10 3.52 1.24 3.17
N MET A 11 4.82 1.32 3.45
CA MET A 11 5.45 2.53 3.97
C MET A 11 5.36 3.68 2.95
N ILE A 12 5.61 3.42 1.67
CA ILE A 12 5.44 4.43 0.62
C ILE A 12 3.99 4.96 0.59
N CYS A 13 2.98 4.08 0.64
CA CYS A 13 1.57 4.48 0.65
C CYS A 13 1.19 5.25 1.92
N LYS A 14 1.85 4.98 3.06
CA LYS A 14 1.66 5.72 4.30
C LYS A 14 2.27 7.12 4.29
N GLY A 15 3.06 7.47 3.28
CA GLY A 15 3.74 8.76 3.19
C GLY A 15 5.18 8.73 3.72
N TRP A 16 5.72 7.56 4.04
CA TRP A 16 7.07 7.46 4.61
C TRP A 16 8.21 7.77 3.63
N TYR A 17 7.90 7.72 2.34
CA TYR A 17 8.81 8.11 1.28
C TYR A 17 8.61 9.58 0.86
N SER A 18 7.69 10.31 1.52
CA SER A 18 7.04 11.53 0.98
C SER A 18 7.76 12.85 1.20
N GLU A 19 8.90 12.92 1.90
CA GLU A 19 9.62 14.21 2.01
C GLU A 19 10.11 14.74 0.64
N ASN A 20 10.13 13.90 -0.40
CA ASN A 20 10.63 14.24 -1.74
C ASN A 20 9.62 14.03 -2.88
N TYR A 21 8.35 13.68 -2.62
CA TYR A 21 7.37 13.39 -3.68
C TYR A 21 5.98 13.92 -3.33
N ASP A 22 5.24 14.40 -4.33
CA ASP A 22 3.95 15.06 -4.12
C ASP A 22 2.85 14.08 -3.71
N ASN A 23 3.02 12.79 -4.04
CA ASN A 23 2.06 11.74 -3.71
C ASN A 23 2.71 10.34 -3.72
N ALA A 24 1.98 9.36 -3.18
CA ALA A 24 2.43 7.96 -3.11
C ALA A 24 2.63 7.31 -4.49
N PHE A 25 1.87 7.70 -5.52
CA PHE A 25 2.05 7.16 -6.86
C PHE A 25 3.43 7.54 -7.43
N GLU A 26 3.83 8.80 -7.31
CA GLU A 26 5.16 9.27 -7.72
C GLU A 26 6.27 8.57 -6.94
N ALA A 27 6.08 8.39 -5.63
CA ALA A 27 7.04 7.67 -4.80
C ALA A 27 7.17 6.18 -5.23
N LEU A 28 6.06 5.51 -5.56
CA LEU A 28 6.07 4.14 -6.08
C LEU A 28 6.75 4.05 -7.44
N ASN A 29 6.51 5.02 -8.32
CA ASN A 29 7.15 5.12 -9.62
C ASN A 29 8.67 5.32 -9.48
N ALA A 30 9.10 6.22 -8.58
CA ALA A 30 10.52 6.43 -8.30
C ALA A 30 11.18 5.19 -7.66
N TYR A 31 10.47 4.51 -6.75
CA TYR A 31 10.92 3.26 -6.14
C TYR A 31 11.11 2.15 -7.19
N TYR A 32 10.23 2.07 -8.20
CA TYR A 32 10.39 1.14 -9.32
C TYR A 32 11.67 1.38 -10.11
N HIS A 33 11.94 2.61 -10.51
CA HIS A 33 13.15 2.94 -11.27
C HIS A 33 14.44 2.71 -10.47
N ARG A 34 14.43 2.95 -9.16
CA ARG A 34 15.59 2.66 -8.30
C ARG A 34 15.94 1.18 -8.23
N ASN A 35 14.91 0.31 -8.21
CA ASN A 35 15.07 -1.13 -8.04
C ASN A 35 15.18 -1.92 -9.35
N ASN A 36 14.75 -1.33 -10.48
CA ASN A 36 14.80 -1.95 -11.80
C ASN A 36 15.67 -1.08 -12.74
N LYS A 37 16.99 -1.11 -12.49
CA LYS A 37 17.99 -0.25 -13.14
C LYS A 37 18.10 -0.40 -14.67
N ASP A 38 17.50 -1.44 -15.24
CA ASP A 38 17.56 -1.74 -16.68
C ASP A 38 16.34 -1.27 -17.48
N ILE A 39 15.34 -0.66 -16.83
CA ILE A 39 14.11 -0.19 -17.50
C ILE A 39 14.22 1.31 -17.77
N HIS A 40 14.82 1.64 -18.91
CA HIS A 40 15.05 3.02 -19.33
C HIS A 40 13.82 3.73 -19.93
N GLU A 41 12.66 3.08 -20.11
CA GLU A 41 11.75 3.53 -21.17
C GLU A 41 10.29 3.87 -20.83
N SER A 42 9.83 3.88 -19.59
CA SER A 42 8.60 4.64 -19.24
C SER A 42 8.35 4.69 -17.74
N SER A 43 7.86 5.83 -17.26
CA SER A 43 7.21 5.91 -15.95
C SER A 43 6.09 4.87 -15.87
N LEU A 44 5.95 4.21 -14.72
CA LEU A 44 4.84 3.31 -14.47
C LEU A 44 3.52 4.03 -14.71
N THR A 45 2.62 3.38 -15.44
CA THR A 45 1.23 3.78 -15.51
C THR A 45 0.51 3.40 -14.21
N HIS A 46 -0.69 3.94 -14.00
CA HIS A 46 -1.55 3.53 -12.89
C HIS A 46 -1.83 2.02 -12.91
N ASP A 47 -2.06 1.43 -14.09
CA ASP A 47 -2.21 -0.02 -14.25
C ASP A 47 -0.95 -0.77 -13.82
N GLY A 48 0.23 -0.31 -14.24
CA GLY A 48 1.49 -0.91 -13.81
C GLY A 48 1.71 -0.85 -12.30
N VAL A 49 1.36 0.27 -11.66
CA VAL A 49 1.43 0.39 -10.19
C VAL A 49 0.46 -0.57 -9.51
N ILE A 50 -0.77 -0.70 -10.02
CA ILE A 50 -1.77 -1.64 -9.50
C ILE A 50 -1.24 -3.08 -9.57
N ASP A 51 -0.78 -3.50 -10.75
CA ASP A 51 -0.39 -4.89 -11.01
C ASP A 51 0.92 -5.28 -10.31
N PHE A 52 1.93 -4.41 -10.33
CA PHE A 52 3.23 -4.74 -9.77
C PHE A 52 3.32 -4.54 -8.27
N TYR A 53 2.53 -3.62 -7.70
CA TYR A 53 2.67 -3.24 -6.29
C TYR A 53 1.40 -3.41 -5.49
N LEU A 54 0.31 -2.77 -5.89
CA LEU A 54 -0.84 -2.63 -5.00
C LEU A 54 -1.60 -3.95 -4.80
N ILE A 55 -1.90 -4.70 -5.87
CA ILE A 55 -2.57 -6.01 -5.76
C ILE A 55 -1.73 -6.98 -4.93
N PRO A 56 -0.44 -7.24 -5.26
CA PRO A 56 0.36 -8.20 -4.51
C PRO A 56 0.54 -7.82 -3.03
N THR A 57 0.66 -6.52 -2.74
CA THR A 57 0.81 -6.03 -1.37
C THR A 57 -0.48 -6.21 -0.57
N MET A 58 -1.63 -5.89 -1.15
CA MET A 58 -2.92 -6.12 -0.49
C MET A 58 -3.16 -7.61 -0.23
N GLU A 59 -2.86 -8.49 -1.19
CA GLU A 59 -2.93 -9.94 -1.00
C GLU A 59 -2.05 -10.42 0.17
N TRP A 60 -0.81 -9.92 0.24
CA TRP A 60 0.10 -10.24 1.34
C TRP A 60 -0.43 -9.74 2.69
N VAL A 61 -0.96 -8.51 2.77
CA VAL A 61 -1.59 -7.98 3.98
C VAL A 61 -2.77 -8.86 4.41
N PHE A 62 -3.64 -9.25 3.49
CA PHE A 62 -4.80 -10.07 3.82
C PHE A 62 -4.42 -11.46 4.31
N LYS A 63 -3.39 -12.06 3.69
CA LYS A 63 -2.87 -13.37 4.09
C LYS A 63 -2.27 -13.36 5.49
N ASN A 64 -1.59 -12.29 5.87
CA ASN A 64 -0.83 -12.23 7.13
C ASN A 64 -1.56 -11.53 8.28
N GLY A 65 -2.47 -10.60 8.00
CA GLY A 65 -3.10 -9.75 9.03
C GLY A 65 -4.57 -10.03 9.32
N TYR A 66 -5.34 -10.55 8.35
CA TYR A 66 -6.81 -10.47 8.43
C TYR A 66 -7.56 -11.79 8.24
N GLY A 67 -6.86 -12.89 7.97
CA GLY A 67 -7.39 -14.27 7.99
C GLY A 67 -8.45 -14.63 6.93
N SER A 68 -9.19 -13.65 6.38
CA SER A 68 -10.19 -13.85 5.32
C SER A 68 -10.11 -12.75 4.26
N TYR A 69 -9.51 -13.10 3.13
CA TYR A 69 -9.40 -12.29 1.93
C TYR A 69 -10.77 -11.76 1.44
N ARG A 70 -11.84 -12.54 1.62
CA ARG A 70 -13.15 -12.29 0.99
C ARG A 70 -13.95 -11.16 1.63
N VAL A 71 -13.93 -11.03 2.96
CA VAL A 71 -14.67 -9.97 3.68
C VAL A 71 -14.06 -8.60 3.36
N TYR A 72 -12.73 -8.55 3.25
CA TYR A 72 -12.03 -7.31 2.97
C TYR A 72 -11.98 -6.96 1.49
N PHE A 73 -11.89 -7.94 0.59
CA PHE A 73 -12.04 -7.67 -0.85
C PHE A 73 -13.37 -6.97 -1.11
N ASN A 74 -14.48 -7.44 -0.53
CA ASN A 74 -15.78 -6.78 -0.68
C ASN A 74 -15.82 -5.35 -0.11
N LYS A 75 -15.26 -5.11 1.08
CA LYS A 75 -15.16 -3.76 1.66
C LYS A 75 -14.27 -2.83 0.83
N THR A 76 -13.18 -3.37 0.29
CA THR A 76 -12.24 -2.64 -0.54
C THR A 76 -12.91 -2.30 -1.87
N THR A 77 -13.51 -3.26 -2.55
CA THR A 77 -14.23 -3.05 -3.82
C THR A 77 -15.36 -2.04 -3.67
N ASP A 78 -16.15 -2.06 -2.58
CA ASP A 78 -17.19 -1.06 -2.35
C ASP A 78 -16.61 0.36 -2.19
N ARG A 79 -15.51 0.48 -1.42
CA ARG A 79 -14.81 1.75 -1.21
C ARG A 79 -14.13 2.23 -2.50
N LEU A 80 -13.54 1.33 -3.27
CA LEU A 80 -12.92 1.59 -4.57
C LEU A 80 -13.96 2.03 -5.60
N CYS A 81 -15.13 1.38 -5.67
CA CYS A 81 -16.24 1.77 -6.55
C CYS A 81 -16.72 3.19 -6.25
N ARG A 82 -16.84 3.58 -4.97
CA ARG A 82 -17.21 4.96 -4.59
C ARG A 82 -16.16 5.98 -5.01
N ILE A 83 -14.88 5.63 -4.90
CA ILE A 83 -13.76 6.50 -5.30
C ILE A 83 -13.72 6.63 -6.82
N CYS A 84 -13.86 5.52 -7.57
CA CYS A 84 -13.90 5.54 -9.03
C CYS A 84 -15.01 6.45 -9.59
N ASN A 85 -16.16 6.55 -8.93
CA ASN A 85 -17.23 7.47 -9.34
C ASN A 85 -16.86 8.96 -9.23
N ALA A 86 -15.83 9.32 -8.45
CA ALA A 86 -15.32 10.67 -8.31
C ALA A 86 -14.18 11.00 -9.29
N TYR A 87 -13.58 10.00 -9.94
CA TYR A 87 -12.47 10.16 -10.88
C TYR A 87 -12.95 9.99 -12.33
N ASN A 88 -12.47 10.85 -13.23
CA ASN A 88 -12.76 10.75 -14.67
C ASN A 88 -12.14 9.51 -15.35
N SER A 89 -11.32 8.73 -14.63
CA SER A 89 -10.71 7.48 -15.08
C SER A 89 -10.85 6.40 -14.02
N TYR A 90 -11.45 5.27 -14.39
CA TYR A 90 -11.65 4.11 -13.50
C TYR A 90 -10.32 3.60 -12.92
N ILE A 91 -9.29 3.49 -13.75
CA ILE A 91 -7.98 2.98 -13.33
C ILE A 91 -7.29 3.92 -12.34
N MET A 92 -7.36 5.23 -12.57
CA MET A 92 -6.80 6.21 -11.64
C MET A 92 -7.55 6.18 -10.30
N GLY A 93 -8.88 6.08 -10.33
CA GLY A 93 -9.69 5.94 -9.12
C GLY A 93 -9.40 4.65 -8.35
N LEU A 94 -9.21 3.54 -9.06
CA LEU A 94 -8.83 2.25 -8.48
C LEU A 94 -7.46 2.33 -7.81
N CYS A 95 -6.45 2.85 -8.51
CA CYS A 95 -5.09 3.03 -7.99
C CYS A 95 -5.10 3.86 -6.71
N ASN A 96 -5.76 5.03 -6.75
CA ASN A 96 -5.84 5.91 -5.59
C ASN A 96 -6.59 5.27 -4.42
N GLY A 97 -7.70 4.58 -4.67
CA GLY A 97 -8.41 3.92 -3.58
C GLY A 97 -7.61 2.77 -2.95
N MET A 98 -6.78 2.07 -3.71
CA MET A 98 -5.90 1.02 -3.18
C MET A 98 -4.76 1.63 -2.34
N ILE A 99 -4.17 2.72 -2.79
CA ILE A 99 -3.20 3.51 -2.02
C ILE A 99 -3.83 3.98 -0.70
N VAL A 100 -5.03 4.55 -0.75
CA VAL A 100 -5.78 5.02 0.45
C VAL A 100 -6.10 3.86 1.39
N PHE A 101 -6.45 2.69 0.84
CA PHE A 101 -6.67 1.50 1.66
C PHE A 101 -5.39 1.12 2.42
N LEU A 102 -4.25 0.98 1.74
CA LEU A 102 -2.97 0.63 2.35
C LEU A 102 -2.52 1.69 3.37
N HIS A 103 -2.74 2.97 3.04
CA HIS A 103 -2.52 4.09 3.96
C HIS A 103 -3.34 3.92 5.25
N SER A 104 -4.60 3.51 5.15
CA SER A 104 -5.52 3.36 6.29
C SER A 104 -5.31 2.09 7.14
N LEU A 105 -4.37 1.21 6.78
CA LEU A 105 -4.12 -0.01 7.54
C LEU A 105 -3.56 0.29 8.93
N ASP A 106 -4.17 -0.30 9.95
CA ASP A 106 -3.56 -0.39 11.27
C ASP A 106 -2.39 -1.39 11.22
N ILE A 107 -1.19 -0.90 11.53
CA ILE A 107 0.04 -1.72 11.58
C ILE A 107 0.35 -2.18 13.00
N LYS A 108 -0.21 -1.51 14.01
CA LYS A 108 -0.10 -1.86 15.43
C LYS A 108 -1.48 -1.96 16.08
N GLY A 109 -1.61 -2.88 17.01
CA GLY A 109 -2.75 -3.03 17.90
C GLY A 109 -2.33 -2.84 19.35
N ILE A 110 -3.30 -2.73 20.25
CA ILE A 110 -3.08 -2.73 21.70
C ILE A 110 -3.68 -4.03 22.23
N ASP A 111 -2.89 -4.80 22.96
CA ASP A 111 -3.39 -5.94 23.71
C ASP A 111 -4.24 -5.40 24.87
N GLU A 112 -5.54 -5.66 24.85
CA GLU A 112 -6.48 -5.13 25.84
C GLU A 112 -6.22 -5.65 27.26
N ASN A 113 -5.58 -6.80 27.42
CA ASN A 113 -5.29 -7.41 28.72
C ASN A 113 -4.00 -6.86 29.32
N THR A 114 -3.00 -6.56 28.48
CA THR A 114 -1.66 -6.13 28.95
C THR A 114 -1.39 -4.64 28.74
N GLY A 115 -2.22 -3.95 27.94
CA GLY A 115 -2.02 -2.58 27.50
C GLY A 115 -0.80 -2.38 26.58
N LYS A 116 -0.13 -3.46 26.18
CA LYS A 116 1.09 -3.38 25.36
C LYS A 116 0.74 -3.30 23.88
N SER A 117 1.44 -2.43 23.17
CA SER A 117 1.37 -2.39 21.71
C SER A 117 2.01 -3.65 21.11
N TYR A 118 1.39 -4.21 20.08
CA TYR A 118 1.96 -5.29 19.28
C TYR A 118 1.81 -5.00 17.79
N TRP A 119 2.70 -5.57 16.98
CA TRP A 119 2.62 -5.46 15.52
C TRP A 119 1.51 -6.38 14.98
N ILE A 120 0.53 -5.80 14.30
CA ILE A 120 -0.47 -6.55 13.52
C ILE A 120 0.17 -7.03 12.21
N ILE A 121 1.01 -6.17 11.63
CA ILE A 121 1.88 -6.47 10.51
C ILE A 121 3.30 -6.18 11.00
N ASP A 122 4.18 -7.18 10.95
CA ASP A 122 5.55 -7.03 11.43
C ASP A 122 6.31 -6.00 10.58
N MET A 123 6.45 -4.78 11.11
CA MET A 123 7.22 -3.69 10.54
C MET A 123 8.42 -3.34 11.42
N SER A 124 8.92 -4.30 12.21
CA SER A 124 9.99 -4.07 13.19
C SER A 124 11.29 -3.50 12.61
N GLU A 125 11.52 -3.66 11.31
CA GLU A 125 12.64 -3.06 10.57
C GLU A 125 12.51 -1.53 10.39
N TYR A 126 11.32 -0.97 10.56
CA TYR A 126 10.99 0.45 10.37
C TYR A 126 10.76 1.12 11.74
N LYS A 127 11.58 2.12 12.09
CA LYS A 127 11.45 2.88 13.35
C LYS A 127 10.38 3.97 13.23
N GLU A 128 9.44 4.02 14.16
CA GLU A 128 8.21 4.83 14.14
C GLU A 128 8.39 6.36 14.12
N ASP A 129 9.61 6.90 14.19
CA ASP A 129 9.88 8.35 14.31
C ASP A 129 9.57 9.16 13.04
N VAL A 130 8.84 8.61 12.08
CA VAL A 130 8.56 9.25 10.79
C VAL A 130 7.05 9.15 10.56
N ILE A 131 6.38 10.30 10.64
CA ILE A 131 4.95 10.52 10.36
C ILE A 131 4.88 11.31 9.06
#